data_AF-A0A4Y5SJU5-F1
#
_entry.id   AF-A0A4Y5SJU5-F1
#
_cell.length_a   1.000
_cell.length_b   1.000
_cell.length_c   1.000
_cell.angle_alpha   90.00
_cell.angle_beta   90.00
_cell.angle_gamma   90.00
#
_symmetry.space_group_name_H-M   'P 1'
#
loop_
_entity.id
_entity.type
_entity.pdbx_description
1 polymer ?
#
loop_
_entity_poly.entity_id
_entity_poly.type
_entity_poly.pdbx_seq_one_letter_code
_entity_poly.pdbx_strand_id
1 'polypeptide(L)'
;MSFEIRFEFCAGYKRFEELCGEIIKRGINNGDSHETIITKCLEEYEVWMFYRGNEIFQATVDFEVFLLDLIALAFYAVLSDIPGEIDFNGVMLKNTHDIPEWLKEDVEVLKNILEKKTEILTQTPVFYSVLGSYDPTLPMFALRVGDTLYLISTPYRQVAELETDIFAGYVAEIVKTALGELNSYIPLFEEYGISEYASLINGVEKAWELLNRRIREKPGANPKT
;
A
#
# COMPACT_ATOMS: atom_id res chain seq x y z
N MET A 1 -15.23 -10.97 -10.30
CA MET A 1 -14.06 -10.42 -9.59
C MET A 1 -14.47 -10.24 -8.15
N SER A 2 -13.59 -10.48 -7.19
CA SER A 2 -13.91 -10.16 -5.78
C SER A 2 -12.66 -9.85 -4.97
N PHE A 3 -11.66 -9.26 -5.62
CA PHE A 3 -10.66 -8.50 -4.88
C PHE A 3 -11.14 -7.06 -4.80
N GLU A 4 -11.15 -6.49 -3.61
CA GLU A 4 -11.64 -5.15 -3.36
C GLU A 4 -10.78 -4.47 -2.31
N ILE A 5 -10.43 -3.21 -2.53
CA ILE A 5 -9.81 -2.35 -1.52
C ILE A 5 -10.79 -1.22 -1.24
N ARG A 6 -11.11 -1.02 0.03
CA ARG A 6 -11.92 0.10 0.52
C ARG A 6 -11.08 0.91 1.47
N PHE A 7 -11.30 2.21 1.49
CA PHE A 7 -10.75 3.08 2.51
C PHE A 7 -11.78 4.15 2.85
N GLU A 8 -11.78 4.57 4.11
CA GLU A 8 -12.66 5.60 4.64
C GLU A 8 -11.87 6.44 5.65
N PHE A 9 -12.08 7.74 5.61
CA PHE A 9 -11.56 8.64 6.63
C PHE A 9 -12.44 8.55 7.89
N CYS A 10 -11.95 7.87 8.93
CA CYS A 10 -12.74 7.48 10.10
C CYS A 10 -12.55 8.45 11.28
N ALA A 11 -12.86 9.72 11.08
CA ALA A 11 -12.75 10.76 12.11
C ALA A 11 -14.00 10.93 12.97
N GLY A 12 -14.56 9.84 13.53
CA GLY A 12 -15.59 9.88 14.58
C GLY A 12 -16.65 10.99 14.46
N TYR A 13 -17.23 11.19 13.26
CA TYR A 13 -18.24 12.21 12.86
C TYR A 13 -17.77 13.55 12.26
N LYS A 14 -16.47 13.83 12.07
CA LYS A 14 -15.96 15.07 11.42
C LYS A 14 -15.53 14.83 9.96
N ARG A 15 -15.63 15.88 9.12
CA ARG A 15 -15.02 15.88 7.76
C ARG A 15 -13.50 16.05 7.88
N PHE A 16 -12.75 15.49 6.93
CA PHE A 16 -11.29 15.64 6.84
C PHE A 16 -10.83 17.08 7.07
N GLU A 17 -11.40 18.04 6.33
CA GLU A 17 -11.04 19.46 6.43
C GLU A 17 -11.14 20.04 7.84
N GLU A 18 -12.19 19.68 8.58
CA GLU A 18 -12.43 20.20 9.94
C GLU A 18 -11.44 19.61 10.94
N LEU A 19 -11.24 18.29 10.90
CA LEU A 19 -10.30 17.63 11.80
C LEU A 19 -8.86 18.06 11.48
N CYS A 20 -8.47 18.05 10.21
CA CYS A 20 -7.14 18.45 9.78
C CYS A 20 -6.87 19.91 10.09
N GLY A 21 -7.84 20.81 9.92
CA GLY A 21 -7.71 22.20 10.34
C GLY A 21 -7.43 22.35 11.84
N GLU A 22 -8.01 21.50 12.70
CA GLU A 22 -7.69 21.46 14.13
C GLU A 22 -6.29 20.90 14.41
N ILE A 23 -5.91 19.80 13.75
CA ILE A 23 -4.60 19.17 13.87
C ILE A 23 -3.49 20.16 13.47
N ILE A 24 -3.65 20.82 12.31
CA ILE A 24 -2.68 21.79 11.80
C ILE A 24 -2.52 22.95 12.79
N LYS A 25 -3.62 23.58 13.24
CA LYS A 25 -3.56 24.68 14.22
C LYS A 25 -2.87 24.26 15.51
N ARG A 26 -3.21 23.08 16.04
CA ARG A 26 -2.60 22.56 17.28
C ARG A 26 -1.12 22.28 17.08
N GLY A 27 -0.74 21.64 15.99
CA GLY A 27 0.65 21.33 15.67
C GLY A 27 1.50 22.59 15.55
N ILE A 28 1.03 23.60 14.82
CA ILE A 28 1.71 24.90 14.70
C ILE A 28 1.88 25.56 16.08
N ASN A 29 0.83 25.58 16.90
CA ASN A 29 0.88 26.16 18.23
C ASN A 29 1.84 25.42 19.18
N ASN A 30 2.02 24.12 18.98
CA ASN A 30 2.93 23.29 19.77
C ASN A 30 4.38 23.31 19.24
N GLY A 31 4.61 23.88 18.05
CA GLY A 31 5.91 23.86 17.39
C GLY A 31 6.26 22.51 16.76
N ASP A 32 5.26 21.68 16.43
CA ASP A 32 5.45 20.43 15.69
C ASP A 32 6.03 20.73 14.29
N SER A 33 6.83 19.80 13.73
CA SER A 33 7.30 19.93 12.35
C SER A 33 6.14 19.76 11.36
N HIS A 34 6.29 20.32 10.16
CA HIS A 34 5.31 20.16 9.08
C HIS A 34 5.06 18.69 8.75
N GLU A 35 6.13 17.87 8.72
CA GLU A 35 6.05 16.42 8.53
C GLU A 35 5.16 15.76 9.59
N THR A 36 5.39 16.02 10.88
CA THR A 36 4.57 15.47 11.96
C THR A 36 3.11 15.91 11.86
N ILE A 37 2.85 17.15 11.43
CA ILE A 37 1.49 17.65 11.22
C ILE A 37 0.81 16.89 10.08
N ILE A 38 1.51 16.71 8.96
CA ILE A 38 1.01 15.99 7.78
C ILE A 38 0.70 14.54 8.13
N THR A 39 1.63 13.84 8.77
CA THR A 39 1.44 12.45 9.21
C THR A 39 0.17 12.35 10.05
N LYS A 40 0.04 13.15 11.12
CA LYS A 40 -1.16 13.19 11.99
C LYS A 40 -2.47 13.41 11.23
N CYS A 41 -2.45 14.22 10.17
CA CYS A 41 -3.64 14.44 9.33
C CYS A 41 -4.03 13.22 8.50
N LEU A 42 -3.08 12.36 8.17
CA LEU A 42 -3.28 11.18 7.32
C LEU A 42 -3.46 9.87 8.12
N GLU A 43 -3.26 9.86 9.44
CA GLU A 43 -3.34 8.63 10.26
C GLU A 43 -4.78 8.14 10.48
N GLU A 44 -5.80 8.92 10.16
CA GLU A 44 -7.21 8.59 10.48
C GLU A 44 -7.92 7.79 9.38
N TYR A 45 -7.18 7.34 8.36
CA TYR A 45 -7.74 6.48 7.32
C TYR A 45 -7.80 5.03 7.78
N GLU A 46 -8.99 4.45 7.77
CA GLU A 46 -9.19 3.01 7.87
C GLU A 46 -9.23 2.41 6.47
N VAL A 47 -8.49 1.32 6.28
CA VAL A 47 -8.37 0.60 5.01
C VAL A 47 -8.77 -0.85 5.22
N TRP A 48 -9.50 -1.40 4.25
CA TRP A 48 -9.86 -2.81 4.17
C TRP A 48 -9.47 -3.38 2.81
N MET A 49 -8.99 -4.61 2.83
CA MET A 49 -8.78 -5.42 1.63
C MET A 49 -9.60 -6.71 1.77
N PHE A 50 -10.39 -7.00 0.74
CA PHE A 50 -11.23 -8.19 0.66
C PHE A 50 -10.82 -9.08 -0.50
N TYR A 51 -10.92 -10.39 -0.31
CA TYR A 51 -10.85 -11.39 -1.36
C TYR A 51 -12.00 -12.38 -1.25
N ARG A 52 -12.82 -12.49 -2.31
CA ARG A 52 -14.03 -13.34 -2.33
C ARG A 52 -14.98 -13.05 -1.18
N GLY A 53 -15.06 -11.77 -0.78
CA GLY A 53 -15.92 -11.30 0.31
C GLY A 53 -15.35 -11.56 1.71
N ASN A 54 -14.16 -12.16 1.83
CA ASN A 54 -13.48 -12.34 3.10
C ASN A 54 -12.45 -11.23 3.29
N GLU A 55 -12.39 -10.67 4.50
CA GLU A 55 -11.35 -9.73 4.91
C GLU A 55 -10.00 -10.43 4.93
N ILE A 56 -9.01 -9.78 4.32
CA ILE A 56 -7.61 -10.23 4.37
C ILE A 56 -6.70 -9.17 4.97
N PHE A 57 -7.14 -7.92 5.07
CA PHE A 57 -6.44 -6.84 5.77
C PHE A 57 -7.47 -5.81 6.23
N GLN A 58 -7.34 -5.35 7.47
CA GLN A 58 -8.06 -4.19 7.98
C GLN A 58 -7.16 -3.45 8.95
N ALA A 59 -6.90 -2.17 8.70
CA ALA A 59 -6.10 -1.36 9.62
C ALA A 59 -6.41 0.13 9.46
N THR A 60 -6.18 0.87 10.55
CA THR A 60 -5.86 2.29 10.48
C THR A 60 -4.41 2.44 10.00
N VAL A 61 -4.18 3.27 9.00
CA VAL A 61 -2.88 3.37 8.31
C VAL A 61 -2.40 4.81 8.18
N ASP A 62 -1.09 5.00 8.06
CA ASP A 62 -0.58 6.18 7.35
C ASP A 62 -0.96 6.04 5.87
N PHE A 63 -1.88 6.89 5.42
CA PHE A 63 -2.50 6.72 4.11
C PHE A 63 -1.53 6.93 2.95
N GLU A 64 -0.55 7.83 3.07
CA GLU A 64 0.45 7.99 2.01
C GLU A 64 1.35 6.75 1.91
N VAL A 65 1.85 6.28 3.04
CA VAL A 65 2.66 5.05 3.11
C VAL A 65 1.90 3.86 2.55
N PHE A 66 0.61 3.72 2.89
CA PHE A 66 -0.24 2.67 2.34
C PHE A 66 -0.28 2.72 0.81
N LEU A 67 -0.45 3.90 0.21
CA LEU A 67 -0.51 4.05 -1.25
C LEU A 67 0.85 3.72 -1.90
N LEU A 68 1.96 4.16 -1.32
CA LEU A 68 3.31 3.85 -1.81
C LEU A 68 3.60 2.34 -1.76
N ASP A 69 3.28 1.69 -0.64
CA ASP A 69 3.41 0.25 -0.49
C ASP A 69 2.53 -0.52 -1.48
N LEU A 70 1.32 -0.02 -1.75
CA LEU A 70 0.41 -0.63 -2.70
C LEU A 70 0.92 -0.50 -4.14
N ILE A 71 1.50 0.64 -4.50
CA ILE A 71 2.18 0.86 -5.79
C ILE A 71 3.38 -0.09 -5.92
N ALA A 72 4.20 -0.19 -4.88
CA ALA A 72 5.35 -1.10 -4.84
C ALA A 72 4.93 -2.56 -5.00
N LEU A 73 3.85 -2.97 -4.33
CA LEU A 73 3.26 -4.30 -4.48
C LEU A 73 2.76 -4.55 -5.91
N ALA A 74 2.17 -3.56 -6.57
CA ALA A 74 1.76 -3.68 -7.97
C ALA A 74 2.95 -3.81 -8.93
N PHE A 75 4.04 -3.07 -8.70
CA PHE A 75 5.30 -3.26 -9.43
C PHE A 75 5.86 -4.65 -9.23
N TYR A 76 5.93 -5.11 -7.97
CA TYR A 76 6.35 -6.46 -7.64
C TYR A 76 5.49 -7.52 -8.37
N ALA A 77 4.17 -7.35 -8.39
CA ALA A 77 3.29 -8.28 -9.09
C ALA A 77 3.63 -8.41 -10.59
N VAL A 78 3.97 -7.30 -11.25
CA VAL A 78 4.23 -7.28 -12.70
C VAL A 78 5.69 -7.63 -13.04
N LEU A 79 6.65 -7.22 -12.21
CA LEU A 79 8.08 -7.27 -12.50
C LEU A 79 8.85 -8.31 -11.67
N SER A 80 8.26 -8.82 -10.60
CA SER A 80 8.96 -9.55 -9.53
C SER A 80 10.07 -8.72 -8.87
N ASP A 81 10.02 -7.39 -9.01
CA ASP A 81 10.98 -6.43 -8.48
C ASP A 81 10.30 -5.06 -8.33
N ILE A 82 10.94 -4.16 -7.58
CA ILE A 82 10.46 -2.79 -7.36
C ILE A 82 11.50 -1.82 -7.93
N PRO A 83 11.12 -0.89 -8.85
CA PRO A 83 12.03 0.11 -9.35
C PRO A 83 12.61 0.98 -8.22
N GLY A 84 13.89 1.33 -8.30
CA GLY A 84 14.58 2.08 -7.24
C GLY A 84 14.06 3.51 -7.03
N GLU A 85 13.26 4.03 -7.96
CA GLU A 85 12.56 5.31 -7.81
C GLU A 85 11.27 5.23 -6.98
N ILE A 86 10.81 4.01 -6.65
CA ILE A 86 9.61 3.78 -5.84
C ILE A 86 10.05 3.55 -4.40
N ASP A 87 9.80 4.55 -3.56
CA ASP A 87 9.98 4.41 -2.12
C ASP A 87 8.80 3.64 -1.51
N PHE A 88 9.07 2.81 -0.51
CA PHE A 88 8.07 2.00 0.17
C PHE A 88 8.61 1.52 1.54
N ASN A 89 7.72 1.32 2.51
CA ASN A 89 8.06 0.96 3.89
C ASN A 89 8.08 -0.55 4.14
N GLY A 90 7.97 -1.35 3.09
CA GLY A 90 8.11 -2.80 3.12
C GLY A 90 9.55 -3.29 3.00
N VAL A 91 9.68 -4.61 2.79
CA VAL A 91 10.95 -5.29 2.57
C VAL A 91 10.80 -6.28 1.41
N MET A 92 11.80 -6.30 0.53
CA MET A 92 11.96 -7.35 -0.49
C MET A 92 12.94 -8.41 -0.02
N LEU A 93 12.44 -9.61 0.26
CA LEU A 93 13.24 -10.76 0.69
C LEU A 93 13.63 -11.57 -0.55
N LYS A 94 14.85 -11.38 -1.05
CA LYS A 94 15.30 -12.02 -2.29
C LYS A 94 15.72 -13.48 -2.07
N ASN A 95 16.19 -13.81 -0.87
CA ASN A 95 16.57 -15.16 -0.47
C ASN A 95 16.13 -15.46 0.96
N THR A 96 16.03 -16.75 1.30
CA THR A 96 15.70 -17.19 2.67
C THR A 96 16.73 -16.75 3.72
N HIS A 97 17.97 -16.47 3.31
CA HIS A 97 19.03 -15.96 4.20
C HIS A 97 18.89 -14.45 4.47
N ASP A 98 18.06 -13.76 3.70
CA ASP A 98 17.80 -12.33 3.87
C ASP A 98 16.64 -12.06 4.85
N ILE A 99 16.02 -13.12 5.39
CA ILE A 99 14.93 -13.01 6.37
C ILE A 99 15.52 -12.53 7.70
N PRO A 100 15.17 -11.32 8.15
CA PRO A 100 15.68 -10.80 9.42
C PRO A 100 15.09 -11.58 10.60
N GLU A 101 15.81 -11.61 11.72
CA GLU A 101 15.43 -12.39 12.91
C GLU A 101 14.00 -12.08 13.38
N TRP A 102 13.63 -10.80 13.35
CA TRP A 102 12.32 -10.31 13.79
C TRP A 102 11.16 -10.82 12.91
N LEU A 103 11.43 -11.31 11.70
CA LEU A 103 10.41 -11.79 10.76
C LEU A 103 10.26 -13.32 10.76
N LYS A 104 11.08 -14.04 11.52
CA LYS A 104 11.09 -15.51 11.49
C LYS A 104 9.77 -16.14 11.91
N GLU A 105 9.12 -15.60 12.93
CA GLU A 105 7.84 -16.12 13.41
C GLU A 105 6.75 -16.03 12.34
N ASP A 106 6.62 -14.86 11.69
CA ASP A 106 5.68 -14.66 10.59
C ASP A 106 5.98 -15.56 9.39
N VAL A 107 7.25 -15.81 9.09
CA VAL A 107 7.65 -16.74 8.02
C VAL A 107 7.27 -18.18 8.36
N GLU A 108 7.33 -18.60 9.62
CA GLU A 108 6.85 -19.93 10.02
C GLU A 108 5.31 -20.02 9.88
N VAL A 109 4.57 -18.96 10.23
CA VAL A 109 3.12 -18.88 9.97
C VAL A 109 2.83 -18.95 8.47
N LEU A 110 3.58 -18.21 7.66
CA LEU A 110 3.49 -18.22 6.20
C LEU A 110 3.72 -19.62 5.62
N LYS A 111 4.75 -20.34 6.09
CA LYS A 111 5.02 -21.73 5.68
C LYS A 111 3.84 -22.64 6.02
N ASN A 112 3.26 -22.48 7.21
CA ASN A 112 2.08 -23.26 7.62
C ASN A 112 0.86 -22.96 6.75
N ILE A 113 0.64 -21.71 6.34
CA ILE A 113 -0.45 -21.31 5.42
C ILE A 113 -0.22 -21.89 4.01
N LEU A 114 1.02 -21.91 3.54
CA LEU A 114 1.39 -22.44 2.22
C LEU A 114 1.44 -23.97 2.15
N GLU A 115 1.45 -24.65 3.30
CA GLU A 115 1.50 -26.10 3.44
C GLU A 115 2.62 -26.76 2.60
N LYS A 116 2.27 -27.41 1.48
CA LYS A 116 3.22 -28.12 0.61
C LYS A 116 3.91 -27.20 -0.41
N LYS A 117 3.54 -25.92 -0.48
CA LYS A 117 4.08 -24.94 -1.43
C LYS A 117 5.21 -24.09 -0.84
N THR A 118 5.84 -24.53 0.25
CA THR A 118 6.92 -23.78 0.92
C THR A 118 8.14 -23.54 0.04
N GLU A 119 8.35 -24.38 -0.97
CA GLU A 119 9.40 -24.22 -1.98
C GLU A 119 9.34 -22.87 -2.72
N ILE A 120 8.16 -22.26 -2.85
CA ILE A 120 7.99 -20.93 -3.45
C ILE A 120 8.83 -19.88 -2.72
N LEU A 121 8.89 -19.94 -1.38
CA LEU A 121 9.65 -19.01 -0.53
C LEU A 121 11.17 -19.07 -0.78
N THR A 122 11.65 -20.15 -1.42
CA THR A 122 13.07 -20.36 -1.70
C THR A 122 13.45 -20.09 -3.16
N GLN A 123 12.45 -19.89 -4.02
CA GLN A 123 12.62 -19.80 -5.47
C GLN A 123 12.28 -18.43 -6.03
N THR A 124 11.50 -17.63 -5.31
CA THR A 124 11.06 -16.31 -5.78
C THR A 124 11.30 -15.24 -4.72
N PRO A 125 11.62 -14.00 -5.13
CA PRO A 125 11.63 -12.87 -4.20
C PRO A 125 10.26 -12.72 -3.55
N VAL A 126 10.24 -12.43 -2.25
CA VAL A 126 9.02 -12.23 -1.45
C VAL A 126 8.88 -10.76 -1.11
N PHE A 127 7.70 -10.19 -1.36
CA PHE A 127 7.34 -8.88 -0.84
C PHE A 127 6.77 -9.04 0.56
N TYR A 128 7.20 -8.19 1.49
CA TYR A 128 6.66 -8.08 2.84
C TYR A 128 6.33 -6.61 3.12
N SER A 129 5.14 -6.32 3.62
CA SER A 129 4.83 -5.03 4.23
C SER A 129 3.67 -5.12 5.22
N VAL A 130 3.60 -4.18 6.15
CA VAL A 130 2.40 -3.92 6.98
C VAL A 130 1.46 -2.89 6.32
N LEU A 131 1.78 -2.43 5.10
CA LEU A 131 0.99 -1.50 4.30
C LEU A 131 0.64 -0.21 5.06
N GLY A 132 1.63 0.42 5.70
CA GLY A 132 1.43 1.63 6.50
C GLY A 132 0.60 1.45 7.78
N SER A 133 0.26 0.22 8.18
CA SER A 133 -0.47 -0.03 9.42
C SER A 133 0.33 0.38 10.66
N TYR A 134 -0.36 1.02 11.61
CA TYR A 134 0.17 1.26 12.96
C TYR A 134 0.18 -0.01 13.82
N ASP A 135 -0.50 -1.07 13.39
CA ASP A 135 -0.45 -2.37 14.03
C ASP A 135 0.59 -3.25 13.31
N PRO A 136 1.80 -3.42 13.90
CA PRO A 136 2.85 -4.23 13.29
C PRO A 136 2.49 -5.73 13.25
N THR A 137 1.41 -6.15 13.93
CA THR A 137 0.93 -7.53 13.90
C THR A 137 0.08 -7.84 12.68
N LEU A 138 -0.05 -6.90 11.72
CA LEU A 138 -0.81 -7.07 10.49
C LEU A 138 0.05 -7.21 9.21
N PRO A 139 1.08 -8.07 9.16
CA PRO A 139 1.91 -8.18 7.97
C PRO A 139 1.21 -8.90 6.82
N MET A 140 1.51 -8.43 5.62
CA MET A 140 1.11 -8.98 4.35
C MET A 140 2.35 -9.46 3.59
N PHE A 141 2.29 -10.68 3.09
CA PHE A 141 3.29 -11.25 2.20
C PHE A 141 2.73 -11.34 0.80
N ALA A 142 3.58 -11.12 -0.22
CA ALA A 142 3.21 -11.41 -1.59
C ALA A 142 4.27 -12.25 -2.29
N LEU A 143 3.78 -13.25 -3.03
CA LEU A 143 4.59 -14.22 -3.77
C LEU A 143 4.07 -14.30 -5.20
N ARG A 144 4.96 -14.17 -6.17
CA ARG A 144 4.60 -14.38 -7.58
C ARG A 144 5.04 -15.76 -8.07
N VAL A 145 4.12 -16.47 -8.71
CA VAL A 145 4.40 -17.72 -9.45
C VAL A 145 3.78 -17.61 -10.84
N GLY A 146 4.61 -17.49 -11.88
CA GLY A 146 4.14 -17.22 -13.23
C GLY A 146 3.36 -15.91 -13.30
N ASP A 147 2.12 -15.98 -13.78
CA ASP A 147 1.20 -14.84 -13.91
C ASP A 147 0.22 -14.73 -12.73
N THR A 148 0.48 -15.43 -11.63
CA THR A 148 -0.33 -15.40 -10.41
C THR A 148 0.44 -14.76 -9.26
N LEU A 149 -0.17 -13.77 -8.64
CA LEU A 149 0.20 -13.19 -7.35
C LEU A 149 -0.59 -13.89 -6.25
N TYR A 150 0.13 -14.43 -5.27
CA TYR A 150 -0.40 -14.91 -4.01
C TYR A 150 -0.18 -13.83 -2.97
N LEU A 151 -1.24 -13.13 -2.60
CA LEU A 151 -1.23 -12.16 -1.51
C LEU A 151 -1.73 -12.85 -0.25
N ILE A 152 -0.91 -12.88 0.79
CA ILE A 152 -1.08 -13.73 1.96
C ILE A 152 -1.09 -12.86 3.20
N SER A 153 -2.16 -13.02 3.97
CA SER A 153 -2.34 -12.38 5.25
C SER A 153 -2.07 -13.39 6.35
N THR A 154 -1.00 -13.21 7.11
CA THR A 154 -0.71 -14.12 8.23
C THR A 154 -1.69 -13.98 9.40
N PRO A 155 -2.18 -12.78 9.79
CA PRO A 155 -3.09 -12.65 10.93
C PRO A 155 -4.46 -13.23 10.62
N TYR A 156 -4.97 -12.98 9.41
CA TYR A 156 -6.27 -13.47 8.97
C TYR A 156 -6.20 -14.91 8.44
N ARG A 157 -4.98 -15.44 8.24
CA ARG A 157 -4.70 -16.76 7.64
C ARG A 157 -5.41 -16.94 6.30
N GLN A 158 -5.43 -15.89 5.50
CA GLN A 158 -6.08 -15.85 4.19
C GLN A 158 -5.06 -15.80 3.06
N VAL A 159 -5.43 -16.40 1.93
CA VAL A 159 -4.66 -16.35 0.68
C VAL A 159 -5.55 -15.84 -0.44
N ALA A 160 -5.14 -14.74 -1.06
CA ALA A 160 -5.74 -14.19 -2.26
C ALA A 160 -4.90 -14.54 -3.47
N GLU A 161 -5.50 -15.27 -4.41
CA GLU A 161 -4.87 -15.62 -5.70
C GLU A 161 -5.38 -14.66 -6.77
N LEU A 162 -4.47 -13.90 -7.35
CA LEU A 162 -4.77 -12.78 -8.24
C LEU A 162 -3.93 -12.89 -9.51
N GLU A 163 -4.52 -12.64 -10.67
CA GLU A 163 -3.73 -12.46 -11.89
C GLU A 163 -2.93 -11.15 -11.79
N THR A 164 -1.63 -11.21 -12.07
CA THR A 164 -0.70 -10.10 -11.78
C THR A 164 -1.09 -8.81 -12.49
N ASP A 165 -1.52 -8.92 -13.75
CA ASP A 165 -1.84 -7.75 -14.59
C ASP A 165 -3.20 -7.14 -14.22
N ILE A 166 -4.16 -7.99 -13.84
CA ILE A 166 -5.47 -7.53 -13.36
C ILE A 166 -5.29 -6.81 -12.02
N PHE A 167 -4.48 -7.36 -11.13
CA PHE A 167 -4.19 -6.74 -9.84
C PHE A 167 -3.51 -5.37 -10.00
N ALA A 168 -2.47 -5.27 -10.84
CA ALA A 168 -1.78 -4.01 -11.05
C ALA A 168 -2.70 -2.94 -11.66
N GLY A 169 -3.54 -3.32 -12.63
CA GLY A 169 -4.57 -2.44 -13.18
C GLY A 169 -5.57 -1.96 -12.13
N TYR A 170 -6.02 -2.86 -11.24
CA TYR A 170 -6.91 -2.51 -10.14
C TYR A 170 -6.27 -1.52 -9.16
N VAL A 171 -5.01 -1.77 -8.75
CA VAL A 171 -4.25 -0.85 -7.89
C VAL A 171 -4.11 0.52 -8.53
N ALA A 172 -3.80 0.59 -9.83
CA ALA A 172 -3.63 1.87 -10.51
C ALA A 172 -4.91 2.74 -10.48
N GLU A 173 -6.10 2.14 -10.55
CA GLU A 173 -7.38 2.88 -10.45
C GLU A 173 -7.70 3.27 -8.99
N ILE A 174 -7.37 2.42 -8.01
CA ILE A 174 -7.53 2.72 -6.58
C ILE A 174 -6.65 3.92 -6.19
N VAL A 175 -5.36 3.88 -6.54
CA VAL A 175 -4.41 4.95 -6.25
C VAL A 175 -4.81 6.25 -6.93
N LYS A 176 -5.29 6.20 -8.18
CA LYS A 176 -5.79 7.38 -8.90
C LYS A 176 -6.96 8.05 -8.17
N THR A 177 -7.88 7.25 -7.63
CA THR A 177 -9.02 7.76 -6.84
C THR A 177 -8.53 8.44 -5.57
N ALA A 178 -7.64 7.78 -4.82
CA ALA A 178 -7.05 8.32 -3.59
C ALA A 178 -6.25 9.61 -3.84
N LEU A 179 -5.48 9.68 -4.93
CA LEU A 179 -4.79 10.91 -5.34
C LEU A 179 -5.75 12.06 -5.63
N GLY A 180 -6.91 11.80 -6.22
CA GLY A 180 -7.93 12.82 -6.45
C GLY A 180 -8.44 13.43 -5.14
N GLU A 181 -8.66 12.58 -4.12
CA GLU A 181 -9.04 13.01 -2.77
C GLU A 181 -7.92 13.80 -2.10
N LEU A 182 -6.71 13.25 -2.04
CA LEU A 182 -5.57 13.89 -1.38
C LEU A 182 -5.19 15.24 -2.01
N ASN A 183 -5.22 15.34 -3.34
CA ASN A 183 -4.97 16.60 -4.05
C ASN A 183 -6.00 17.69 -3.68
N SER A 184 -7.24 17.30 -3.40
CA SER A 184 -8.29 18.26 -3.04
C SER A 184 -8.00 18.99 -1.72
N TYR A 185 -7.13 18.43 -0.87
CA TYR A 185 -6.74 19.02 0.41
C TYR A 185 -5.47 19.87 0.36
N ILE A 186 -4.78 19.96 -0.78
CA ILE A 186 -3.58 20.83 -0.91
C ILE A 186 -3.85 22.28 -0.46
N PRO A 187 -4.95 22.93 -0.90
CA PRO A 187 -5.23 24.31 -0.49
C PRO A 187 -5.33 24.49 1.03
N LEU A 188 -5.87 23.49 1.74
CA LEU A 188 -5.97 23.54 3.20
C LEU A 188 -4.59 23.66 3.84
N PHE A 189 -3.61 22.85 3.43
CA PHE A 189 -2.26 22.91 3.98
C PHE A 189 -1.53 24.20 3.59
N GLU A 190 -1.72 24.67 2.36
CA GLU A 190 -1.16 25.94 1.87
C GLU A 190 -1.67 27.15 2.66
N GLU A 191 -2.94 27.17 3.07
CA GLU A 191 -3.51 28.21 3.92
C GLU A 191 -2.79 28.35 5.28
N TYR A 192 -2.21 27.26 5.79
CA TYR A 192 -1.41 27.26 7.02
C TYR A 192 0.10 27.35 6.77
N GLY A 193 0.53 27.56 5.52
CA GLY A 193 1.94 27.70 5.16
C GLY A 193 2.72 26.38 5.11
N ILE A 194 2.03 25.25 4.97
CA ILE A 194 2.63 23.90 4.91
C ILE A 194 2.70 23.44 3.44
N SER A 195 3.81 23.74 2.78
CA SER A 195 4.01 23.40 1.35
C SER A 195 4.46 21.95 1.12
N GLU A 196 4.94 21.30 2.17
CA GLU A 196 5.51 19.95 2.16
C GLU A 196 4.44 18.90 1.81
N TYR A 197 3.17 19.16 2.15
CA TYR A 197 2.05 18.29 1.81
C TYR A 197 1.92 18.13 0.28
N ALA A 198 1.95 19.23 -0.47
CA ALA A 198 1.89 19.18 -1.93
C ALA A 198 3.09 18.43 -2.54
N SER A 199 4.27 18.53 -1.92
CA SER A 199 5.47 17.80 -2.36
C SER A 199 5.34 16.30 -2.14
N LEU A 200 4.74 15.89 -1.02
CA LEU A 200 4.46 14.50 -0.68
C LEU A 200 3.42 13.90 -1.65
N ILE A 201 2.30 14.59 -1.92
CA ILE A 201 1.29 14.11 -2.88
C ILE A 201 1.87 13.96 -4.29
N ASN A 202 2.73 14.90 -4.72
CA ASN A 202 3.45 14.81 -6.00
C ASN A 202 4.42 13.60 -6.06
N GLY A 203 4.96 13.17 -4.92
CA GLY A 203 5.75 11.94 -4.83
C GLY A 203 4.92 10.70 -5.18
N VAL A 204 3.75 10.56 -4.54
CA VAL A 204 2.79 9.48 -4.80
C VAL A 204 2.28 9.53 -6.24
N GLU A 205 1.98 10.72 -6.77
CA GLU A 205 1.52 10.90 -8.15
C GLU A 205 2.56 10.43 -9.16
N LYS A 206 3.84 10.78 -9.00
CA LYS A 206 4.93 10.29 -9.86
C LYS A 206 5.06 8.77 -9.82
N ALA A 207 4.97 8.17 -8.62
CA ALA A 207 5.00 6.72 -8.47
C ALA A 207 3.82 6.04 -9.19
N TRP A 208 2.63 6.62 -9.09
CA TRP A 208 1.44 6.18 -9.83
C TRP A 208 1.59 6.31 -11.35
N GLU A 209 2.12 7.44 -11.84
CA GLU A 209 2.36 7.66 -13.28
C GLU A 209 3.32 6.62 -13.86
N LEU A 210 4.38 6.29 -13.12
CA LEU A 210 5.33 5.24 -13.47
C LEU A 210 4.63 3.89 -13.60
N LEU A 211 3.78 3.52 -12.63
CA LEU A 211 3.01 2.27 -12.65
C LEU A 211 2.04 2.24 -13.83
N ASN A 212 1.28 3.31 -14.04
CA ASN A 212 0.28 3.42 -15.10
C ASN A 212 0.93 3.35 -16.49
N ARG A 213 2.07 4.02 -16.69
CA ARG A 213 2.87 3.90 -17.93
C ARG A 213 3.30 2.45 -18.15
N ARG A 214 3.79 1.78 -17.10
CA ARG A 214 4.23 0.38 -17.19
C ARG A 214 3.10 -0.56 -17.60
N ILE A 215 1.90 -0.37 -17.06
CA ILE A 215 0.71 -1.17 -17.41
C ILE A 215 0.34 -0.96 -18.89
N ARG A 216 0.47 0.26 -19.40
CA ARG A 216 0.15 0.61 -20.81
C ARG A 216 1.19 0.14 -21.82
N GLU A 217 2.47 0.10 -21.44
CA GLU A 217 3.59 -0.25 -22.34
C GLU A 217 3.76 -1.76 -22.59
N LYS A 218 2.97 -2.63 -21.94
CA LYS A 218 3.04 -4.08 -22.21
C LYS A 218 2.58 -4.38 -23.66
N PRO A 219 3.41 -5.02 -24.50
CA PRO A 219 3.00 -5.44 -25.83
C PRO A 219 2.00 -6.59 -25.71
N GLY A 220 0.71 -6.23 -25.69
CA GLY A 220 -0.41 -7.16 -25.49
C GLY A 220 -1.76 -6.46 -25.33
N ALA A 221 -1.78 -5.20 -24.90
CA ALA A 221 -2.99 -4.36 -24.91
C ALA A 221 -3.24 -3.76 -26.31
N ASN A 222 -3.35 -4.63 -27.32
CA ASN A 222 -3.93 -4.24 -28.60
C ASN A 222 -5.42 -4.60 -28.54
N PRO A 223 -6.36 -3.64 -28.58
CA PRO A 223 -7.78 -3.97 -28.68
C PRO A 223 -8.00 -4.53 -30.08
N LYS A 224 -7.96 -5.86 -30.23
CA LYS A 224 -8.46 -6.49 -31.45
C LYS A 224 -9.97 -6.41 -31.45
N THR A 225 -10.45 -5.47 -32.28
CA THR A 225 -11.52 -5.64 -33.30
C THR A 225 -12.64 -6.61 -32.99
#